data_AF-A0A527G6G7-F1
#
_entry.id   AF-A0A527G6G7-F1
#
_cell.length_a   1.000
_cell.length_b   1.000
_cell.length_c   1.000
_cell.angle_alpha   90.00
_cell.angle_beta   90.00
_cell.angle_gamma   90.00
#
_symmetry.space_group_name_H-M   'P 1'
#
loop_
_entity.id
_entity.type
_entity.pdbx_description
1 polymer ?
#
loop_
_entity_poly.entity_id
_entity_poly.type
_entity_poly.pdbx_seq_one_letter_code
_entity_poly.pdbx_strand_id
1 'polypeptide(L)'
;GGIFVIHKHAATRLHYDLRLEHDGVLWSWAVTRGPSLDPHEKRLAVHVEDHPIDYAPFEGTIPKGEYGGGSVIVWDEGTWTPEIDPAKAMKKGHISFELRGHKLHGAWHLVRLKPRAGEKRDNWLLIKSDDAAARPGEDILKEAPESV
;
A
#
# COMPACT_ATOMS: atom_id res chain seq x y z
N GLY A 1 15.08 -4.67 -0.39
CA GLY A 1 13.86 -4.38 -1.17
C GLY A 1 13.57 -5.56 -2.06
N GLY A 2 12.41 -5.56 -2.69
CA GLY A 2 11.91 -6.66 -3.51
C GLY A 2 10.76 -6.16 -4.38
N ILE A 3 9.78 -7.01 -4.64
CA ILE A 3 8.58 -6.61 -5.36
C ILE A 3 7.65 -5.77 -4.47
N PHE A 4 6.91 -4.87 -5.10
CA PHE A 4 5.70 -4.32 -4.50
C PHE A 4 4.53 -4.52 -5.44
N VAL A 5 3.33 -4.53 -4.85
CA VAL A 5 2.09 -4.52 -5.59
C VAL A 5 1.06 -3.66 -4.86
N ILE A 6 0.22 -2.99 -5.63
CA ILE A 6 -0.99 -2.35 -5.15
C ILE A 6 -2.16 -3.05 -5.82
N HIS A 7 -2.97 -3.74 -5.02
CA HIS A 7 -4.23 -4.26 -5.52
C HIS A 7 -5.33 -3.22 -5.35
N LYS A 8 -6.17 -3.00 -6.37
CA LYS A 8 -7.44 -2.29 -6.19
C LYS A 8 -8.51 -3.32 -5.88
N HIS A 9 -9.13 -3.17 -4.72
CA HIS A 9 -10.01 -4.18 -4.15
C HIS A 9 -11.43 -3.64 -3.96
N ALA A 10 -12.33 -4.04 -4.84
CA ALA A 10 -13.75 -3.74 -4.81
C ALA A 10 -14.52 -4.71 -3.89
N ALA A 11 -14.19 -4.67 -2.59
CA ALA A 11 -14.93 -5.37 -1.54
C ALA A 11 -16.18 -4.57 -1.12
N THR A 12 -16.72 -4.83 0.08
CA THR A 12 -17.81 -4.03 0.68
C THR A 12 -17.54 -2.52 0.64
N ARG A 13 -16.27 -2.13 0.74
CA ARG A 13 -15.79 -0.78 0.45
C ARG A 13 -14.58 -0.91 -0.46
N LEU A 14 -14.55 -0.07 -1.50
CA LEU A 14 -13.37 0.07 -2.35
C LEU A 14 -12.20 0.53 -1.48
N HIS A 15 -11.10 -0.20 -1.55
CA HIS A 15 -9.82 0.14 -0.94
C HIS A 15 -8.69 -0.35 -1.85
N TYR A 16 -7.46 -0.02 -1.47
CA TYR A 16 -6.27 -0.47 -2.19
C TYR A 16 -5.33 -1.15 -1.21
N ASP A 17 -4.87 -2.35 -1.53
CA ASP A 17 -3.93 -3.09 -0.68
C ASP A 17 -2.51 -2.84 -1.16
N LEU A 18 -1.74 -2.04 -0.42
CA LEU A 18 -0.30 -1.87 -0.63
C LEU A 18 0.42 -3.08 -0.03
N ARG A 19 1.27 -3.71 -0.82
CA ARG A 19 2.05 -4.87 -0.39
C ARG A 19 3.52 -4.70 -0.73
N LEU A 20 4.38 -4.92 0.25
CA LEU A 20 5.83 -4.81 0.12
C LEU A 20 6.47 -6.16 0.44
N GLU A 21 7.23 -6.73 -0.49
CA GLU A 21 7.93 -8.00 -0.25
C GLU A 21 9.09 -7.81 0.74
N HIS A 22 9.10 -8.62 1.80
CA HIS A 22 10.20 -8.71 2.74
C HIS A 22 10.25 -10.11 3.37
N ASP A 23 11.44 -10.70 3.47
CA ASP A 23 11.69 -11.98 4.14
C ASP A 23 10.72 -13.11 3.75
N GLY A 24 10.38 -13.22 2.45
CA GLY A 24 9.57 -14.30 1.91
C GLY A 24 8.05 -14.10 2.00
N VAL A 25 7.58 -12.95 2.47
CA VAL A 25 6.15 -12.59 2.55
C VAL A 25 5.88 -11.18 2.03
N LEU A 26 4.61 -10.88 1.81
CA LEU A 26 4.10 -9.56 1.45
C LEU A 26 3.53 -8.87 2.69
N TRP A 27 4.30 -7.95 3.28
CA TRP A 27 3.77 -7.04 4.29
C TRP A 27 2.68 -6.19 3.67
N SER A 28 1.49 -6.18 4.29
CA SER A 28 0.28 -5.72 3.63
C SER A 28 -0.45 -4.64 4.42
N TRP A 29 -0.89 -3.59 3.72
CA TRP A 29 -1.70 -2.51 4.29
C TRP A 29 -2.92 -2.21 3.42
N ALA A 30 -4.10 -2.21 4.03
CA ALA A 30 -5.33 -1.73 3.40
C ALA A 30 -5.38 -0.18 3.46
N VAL A 31 -5.16 0.46 2.32
CA VAL A 31 -5.21 1.91 2.12
C VAL A 31 -6.65 2.32 1.75
N THR A 32 -7.40 2.76 2.75
CA THR A 32 -8.87 2.97 2.67
C THR A 32 -9.34 3.90 1.56
N ARG A 33 -8.54 4.90 1.17
CA ARG A 33 -8.86 5.83 0.07
C ARG A 33 -7.92 5.68 -1.13
N GLY A 34 -7.02 4.70 -1.12
CA GLY A 34 -5.93 4.57 -2.09
C GLY A 34 -4.76 5.55 -1.84
N PRO A 35 -3.64 5.34 -2.52
CA PRO A 35 -2.48 6.25 -2.48
C PRO A 35 -2.82 7.65 -3.03
N SER A 36 -2.00 8.64 -2.68
CA SER A 36 -2.04 9.98 -3.24
C SER A 36 -0.63 10.40 -3.62
N LEU A 37 -0.50 11.11 -4.73
CA LEU A 37 0.78 11.73 -5.13
C LEU A 37 0.96 13.13 -4.51
N ASP A 38 -0.02 13.61 -3.74
CA ASP A 38 0.08 14.87 -3.00
C ASP A 38 0.79 14.63 -1.64
N PRO A 39 1.95 15.28 -1.41
CA PRO A 39 2.71 15.11 -0.17
C PRO A 39 2.01 15.69 1.08
N HIS A 40 0.99 16.52 0.90
CA HIS A 40 0.17 17.05 1.99
C HIS A 40 -1.00 16.13 2.37
N GLU A 41 -1.32 15.13 1.53
CA GLU A 41 -2.38 14.17 1.81
C GLU A 41 -1.86 12.93 2.55
N LYS A 42 -2.34 12.75 3.78
CA LYS A 42 -2.04 11.55 4.59
C LYS A 42 -3.13 10.50 4.38
N ARG A 43 -2.76 9.35 3.83
CA ARG A 43 -3.70 8.24 3.56
C ARG A 43 -3.65 7.22 4.68
N LEU A 44 -4.78 6.93 5.31
CA LEU A 44 -4.88 5.90 6.34
C LEU A 44 -4.62 4.52 5.69
N ALA A 45 -3.60 3.84 6.19
CA ALA A 45 -3.14 2.52 5.79
C ALA A 45 -3.24 1.59 7.01
N VAL A 46 -4.15 0.62 6.98
CA VAL A 46 -4.35 -0.32 8.09
C VAL A 46 -3.48 -1.54 7.83
N HIS A 47 -2.56 -1.86 8.73
CA HIS A 47 -1.72 -3.05 8.59
C HIS A 47 -2.59 -4.31 8.80
N VAL A 48 -2.50 -5.25 7.86
CA VAL A 48 -3.29 -6.49 7.81
C VAL A 48 -2.36 -7.71 7.78
N GLU A 49 -2.91 -8.92 7.70
CA GLU A 49 -2.10 -10.14 7.65
C GLU A 49 -1.15 -10.14 6.44
N ASP A 50 0.03 -10.74 6.65
CA ASP A 50 0.98 -11.00 5.58
C ASP A 50 0.36 -11.91 4.52
N HIS A 51 0.73 -11.68 3.27
CA HIS A 51 0.28 -12.51 2.15
C HIS A 51 1.45 -13.30 1.55
N PRO A 52 1.20 -14.48 0.96
CA PRO A 52 2.26 -15.20 0.25
C PRO A 52 2.69 -14.42 -0.99
N ILE A 53 3.96 -14.53 -1.37
CA ILE A 53 4.53 -13.83 -2.54
C ILE A 53 3.76 -14.18 -3.82
N ASP A 54 3.34 -15.44 -3.98
CA ASP A 54 2.55 -15.91 -5.13
C ASP A 54 1.17 -15.25 -5.24
N TYR A 55 0.74 -14.47 -4.24
CA TYR A 55 -0.46 -13.65 -4.31
C TYR A 55 -0.24 -12.32 -5.02
N ALA A 56 1.00 -11.89 -5.24
CA ALA A 56 1.30 -10.62 -5.89
C ALA A 56 0.65 -10.44 -7.27
N PRO A 57 0.64 -11.44 -8.18
CA PRO A 57 0.02 -11.29 -9.50
C PRO A 57 -1.48 -11.61 -9.51
N PHE A 58 -2.15 -11.73 -8.35
CA PHE A 58 -3.53 -12.19 -8.30
C PHE A 58 -4.51 -11.14 -8.84
N GLU A 59 -5.26 -11.52 -9.87
CA GLU A 59 -6.46 -10.83 -10.30
C GLU A 59 -7.65 -11.78 -10.35
N GLY A 60 -8.83 -11.29 -9.98
CA GLY A 60 -10.04 -12.09 -10.05
C GLY A 60 -11.13 -11.62 -9.11
N THR A 61 -12.04 -12.53 -8.77
CA THR A 61 -13.13 -12.27 -7.83
C THR A 61 -13.06 -13.26 -6.68
N ILE A 62 -12.94 -12.73 -5.47
CA ILE A 62 -13.05 -13.51 -4.24
C ILE A 62 -14.54 -13.66 -3.92
N PRO A 63 -15.03 -14.90 -3.65
CA PRO A 63 -16.44 -15.14 -3.37
C PRO A 63 -17.00 -14.23 -2.27
N LYS A 64 -18.26 -13.81 -2.43
CA LYS A 64 -18.94 -13.01 -1.42
C LYS A 64 -19.09 -13.82 -0.12
N GLY A 65 -18.73 -13.21 1.01
CA GLY A 65 -18.80 -13.85 2.33
C GLY A 65 -17.47 -14.41 2.82
N GLU A 66 -16.52 -14.64 1.91
CA GLU A 66 -15.13 -14.94 2.26
C GLU A 66 -14.41 -13.68 2.72
N TYR A 67 -13.32 -13.87 3.47
CA TYR A 67 -12.43 -12.77 3.84
C TYR A 67 -11.84 -12.13 2.58
N GLY A 68 -12.05 -10.82 2.41
CA GLY A 68 -11.69 -10.12 1.18
C GLY A 68 -12.65 -10.37 0.01
N GLY A 69 -13.91 -10.76 0.23
CA GLY A 69 -14.88 -10.93 -0.86
C GLY A 69 -15.07 -9.65 -1.70
N GLY A 70 -14.84 -9.75 -3.01
CA GLY A 70 -14.78 -8.61 -3.93
C GLY A 70 -13.98 -8.90 -5.18
N SER A 71 -14.04 -7.99 -6.16
CA SER A 71 -13.15 -8.05 -7.34
C SER A 71 -11.82 -7.39 -7.02
N VAL A 72 -10.73 -8.00 -7.44
CA VAL A 72 -9.35 -7.60 -7.21
C VAL A 72 -8.65 -7.49 -8.55
N ILE A 73 -7.96 -6.37 -8.76
CA ILE A 73 -7.02 -6.19 -9.87
C ILE A 73 -5.65 -5.75 -9.32
N VAL A 74 -4.58 -6.04 -10.05
CA VAL A 74 -3.25 -5.47 -9.86
C VAL A 74 -3.29 -4.06 -10.43
N TRP A 75 -3.43 -3.06 -9.55
CA TRP A 75 -3.53 -1.66 -9.95
C TRP A 75 -2.18 -1.03 -10.19
N ASP A 76 -1.13 -1.46 -9.50
CA ASP A 76 0.25 -1.07 -9.78
C ASP A 76 1.19 -2.16 -9.28
N GLU A 77 2.34 -2.31 -9.91
CA GLU A 77 3.37 -3.25 -9.49
C GLU A 77 4.76 -2.74 -9.85
N GLY A 78 5.78 -3.33 -9.25
CA GLY A 78 7.17 -3.04 -9.59
C GLY A 78 8.10 -3.39 -8.44
N THR A 79 9.11 -2.55 -8.21
CA THR A 79 10.08 -2.76 -7.13
C THR A 79 10.03 -1.67 -6.07
N TRP A 80 10.29 -2.05 -4.83
CA TRP A 80 10.46 -1.10 -3.73
C TRP A 80 11.86 -1.21 -3.13
N THR A 81 12.41 -0.06 -2.74
CA THR A 81 13.73 0.05 -2.12
C THR A 81 13.60 0.73 -0.76
N PRO A 82 13.80 0.01 0.36
CA PRO A 82 13.80 0.63 1.68
C PRO A 82 15.06 1.49 1.87
N GLU A 83 14.93 2.61 2.59
CA GLU A 83 16.06 3.50 2.91
C GLU A 83 17.02 2.88 3.94
N ILE A 84 16.47 2.10 4.86
CA ILE A 84 17.21 1.38 5.92
C ILE A 84 16.72 -0.06 6.02
N ASP A 85 17.28 -0.85 6.94
CA ASP A 85 16.78 -2.19 7.25
C ASP A 85 15.26 -2.20 7.54
N PRO A 86 14.44 -2.93 6.73
CA PRO A 86 12.99 -2.91 6.86
C PRO A 86 12.47 -3.37 8.22
N ALA A 87 13.05 -4.44 8.79
CA ALA A 87 12.61 -4.99 10.06
C ALA A 87 12.81 -3.98 11.21
N LYS A 88 13.95 -3.27 11.23
CA LYS A 88 14.20 -2.16 12.17
C LYS A 88 13.22 -1.01 11.95
N ALA A 89 12.95 -0.62 10.71
CA ALA A 89 12.02 0.44 10.35
C ALA A 89 10.57 0.11 10.79
N MET A 90 10.15 -1.12 10.54
CA MET A 90 8.85 -1.67 10.94
C MET A 90 8.67 -1.61 12.45
N LYS A 91 9.67 -2.06 13.22
CA LYS A 91 9.67 -1.99 14.69
C LYS A 91 9.65 -0.56 15.22
N LYS A 92 10.36 0.37 14.58
CA LYS A 92 10.36 1.81 14.91
C LYS A 92 9.01 2.46 14.60
N GLY A 93 8.23 1.88 13.69
CA GLY A 93 6.96 2.45 13.23
C GLY A 93 7.14 3.55 12.18
N HIS A 94 8.26 3.56 11.46
CA HIS A 94 8.49 4.49 10.36
C HIS A 94 9.34 3.80 9.29
N ILE A 95 8.73 3.55 8.13
CA ILE A 95 9.36 2.94 6.96
C ILE A 95 9.43 4.00 5.87
N SER A 96 10.64 4.40 5.50
CA SER A 96 10.90 5.23 4.31
C SER A 96 11.38 4.33 3.19
N PHE A 97 10.83 4.53 1.99
CA PHE A 97 11.15 3.71 0.83
C PHE A 97 10.90 4.43 -0.48
N GLU A 98 11.56 3.99 -1.55
CA GLU A 98 11.25 4.37 -2.92
C GLU A 98 10.42 3.30 -3.62
N LEU A 99 9.47 3.73 -4.46
CA LEU A 99 8.75 2.87 -5.40
C LEU A 99 9.21 3.14 -6.83
N ARG A 100 9.32 2.08 -7.62
CA ARG A 100 9.48 2.12 -9.07
C ARG A 100 8.47 1.17 -9.69
N GLY A 101 7.27 1.67 -9.98
CA GLY A 101 6.21 0.92 -10.64
C GLY A 101 5.77 1.51 -11.97
N HIS A 102 4.56 1.17 -12.39
CA HIS A 102 3.93 1.74 -13.59
C HIS A 102 3.26 3.08 -13.27
N LYS A 103 2.68 3.22 -12.08
CA LYS A 103 1.94 4.42 -11.65
C LYS A 103 2.65 5.15 -10.53
N LEU A 104 3.04 4.46 -9.47
CA LEU A 104 3.68 5.06 -8.32
C LEU A 104 5.21 5.04 -8.46
N HIS A 105 5.79 6.21 -8.22
CA HIS A 105 7.22 6.46 -8.33
C HIS A 105 7.72 7.31 -7.16
N GLY A 106 9.04 7.36 -6.98
CA GLY A 106 9.71 8.23 -6.02
C GLY A 106 9.60 7.75 -4.58
N ALA A 107 9.88 8.64 -3.63
CA ALA A 107 9.95 8.35 -2.21
C ALA A 107 8.58 8.46 -1.52
N TRP A 108 8.40 7.59 -0.52
CA TRP A 108 7.19 7.38 0.26
C TRP A 108 7.54 7.07 1.72
N HIS A 109 6.55 7.28 2.59
CA HIS A 109 6.64 6.92 4.00
C HIS A 109 5.41 6.16 4.47
N LEU A 110 5.64 5.10 5.25
CA LEU A 110 4.65 4.50 6.15
C LEU A 110 4.99 4.92 7.58
N VAL A 111 4.07 5.63 8.25
CA VAL A 111 4.24 6.10 9.64
C VAL A 111 3.15 5.54 10.54
N ARG A 112 3.53 4.75 11.55
CA ARG A 112 2.62 4.11 12.48
C ARG A 112 2.02 5.15 13.43
N LEU A 113 0.70 5.12 13.59
CA LEU A 113 0.01 5.95 14.56
C LEU A 113 0.10 5.33 15.95
N LYS A 114 0.12 6.20 16.97
CA LYS A 114 0.01 5.72 18.35
C LYS A 114 -1.39 5.13 18.55
N PRO A 115 -1.50 3.88 19.02
CA PRO A 115 -2.79 3.24 19.23
C PRO A 115 -3.57 3.99 20.31
N ARG A 116 -4.87 4.18 20.09
CA ARG A 116 -5.81 4.72 21.09
C ARG A 116 -6.22 3.61 22.07
N ALA A 117 -6.71 4.01 23.24
CA ALA A 117 -7.19 3.05 24.23
C ALA A 117 -8.31 2.17 23.63
N GLY A 118 -8.15 0.85 23.70
CA GLY A 118 -9.09 -0.13 23.14
C GLY A 118 -9.01 -0.33 21.62
N GLU A 119 -8.10 0.35 20.92
CA GLU A 119 -7.89 0.18 19.48
C GLU A 119 -7.15 -1.11 19.19
N LYS A 120 -7.79 -1.99 18.41
CA LYS A 120 -7.21 -3.28 18.01
C LYS A 120 -6.46 -3.24 16.67
N ARG A 121 -6.64 -2.15 15.90
CA ARG A 121 -6.07 -2.01 14.56
C ARG A 121 -4.69 -1.37 14.63
N ASP A 122 -3.73 -1.94 13.92
CA ASP A 122 -2.40 -1.36 13.73
C ASP A 122 -2.47 -0.33 12.59
N ASN A 123 -2.77 0.92 12.95
CA ASN A 123 -3.00 1.99 11.98
C ASN A 123 -1.71 2.71 11.61
N TRP A 124 -1.54 2.95 10.31
CA TRP A 124 -0.43 3.68 9.72
C TRP A 124 -0.94 4.79 8.80
N LEU A 125 -0.04 5.68 8.42
CA LEU A 125 -0.24 6.66 7.37
C LEU A 125 0.72 6.35 6.22
N LEU A 126 0.18 6.20 5.02
CA LEU A 126 0.94 6.27 3.78
C LEU A 126 1.00 7.74 3.33
N ILE A 127 2.21 8.24 3.08
CA ILE A 127 2.49 9.64 2.77
C ILE A 127 3.50 9.70 1.62
N LYS A 128 3.20 10.47 0.58
CA LYS A 128 4.15 10.76 -0.50
C LYS A 128 5.22 11.75 -0.01
N SER A 129 6.49 11.52 -0.32
CA SER A 129 7.54 12.50 -0.07
C SER A 129 7.46 13.65 -1.08
N ASP A 130 7.82 14.86 -0.65
CA ASP A 130 7.95 16.02 -1.55
C ASP A 130 9.23 15.87 -2.40
N ASP A 131 9.07 15.27 -3.58
CA ASP A 131 10.13 15.00 -4.54
C ASP A 131 9.63 15.18 -5.99
N ALA A 132 10.48 14.90 -6.98
CA ALA A 132 10.17 15.09 -8.39
C ALA A 132 8.97 14.27 -8.92
N ALA A 133 8.54 13.21 -8.21
CA ALA A 133 7.37 12.40 -8.56
C ALA A 133 6.09 12.84 -7.82
N ALA A 134 6.17 13.82 -6.92
CA ALA A 134 5.00 14.39 -6.26
C ALA A 134 4.15 15.19 -7.27
N ARG A 135 2.82 15.05 -7.17
CA ARG A 135 1.83 15.71 -8.02
C ARG A 135 0.69 16.27 -7.16
N PRO A 136 0.90 17.40 -6.46
CA PRO A 136 -0.12 18.00 -5.60
C PRO A 136 -1.38 18.40 -6.39
N GLY A 137 -2.55 18.14 -5.83
CA GLY A 137 -3.84 18.44 -6.47
C GLY A 137 -4.29 17.50 -7.60
N GLU A 138 -3.49 16.50 -7.96
CA GLU A 138 -3.81 15.50 -8.98
C GLU A 138 -4.34 14.19 -8.36
N ASP A 139 -5.16 13.44 -9.10
CA ASP A 139 -5.85 12.25 -8.60
C ASP A 139 -5.52 11.02 -9.45
N ILE A 140 -4.37 10.40 -9.13
CA ILE A 140 -3.85 9.24 -9.85
C ILE A 140 -4.84 8.07 -9.92
N LEU A 141 -5.77 7.96 -8.96
CA LEU A 141 -6.77 6.91 -8.92
C LEU A 141 -7.86 7.08 -9.99
N LYS A 142 -8.08 8.32 -10.45
CA LYS A 142 -8.98 8.64 -11.57
C LYS A 142 -8.25 8.67 -12.91
N GLU A 143 -6.99 9.11 -12.91
CA GLU A 143 -6.18 9.21 -14.13
C GLU A 143 -5.79 7.83 -14.67
N ALA A 144 -5.46 6.89 -13.78
CA ALA A 144 -5.03 5.55 -14.15
C ALA A 144 -5.80 4.46 -13.37
N PRO A 145 -7.12 4.30 -13.61
CA PRO A 145 -7.99 3.46 -12.78
C PRO A 145 -7.87 1.95 -13.05
N GLU A 146 -7.30 1.57 -14.20
CA GLU A 146 -7.28 0.22 -14.75
C GLU A 146 -6.18 -0.67 -14.19
N SER A 147 -6.16 -1.96 -14.56
CA SER A 147 -5.03 -2.85 -14.29
C SER A 147 -3.77 -2.45 -15.10
N VAL A 148 -2.60 -2.98 -14.74
CA VAL A 148 -1.31 -2.74 -15.41
C VAL A 148 -0.91 -3.87 -16.36
#